data_AF-A0A392R1K0-F1
#
_entry.id   AF-A0A392R1K0-F1
#
_cell.length_a   1.000
_cell.length_b   1.000
_cell.length_c   1.000
_cell.angle_alpha   90.00
_cell.angle_beta   90.00
_cell.angle_gamma   90.00
#
_symmetry.space_group_name_H-M   'P 1'
#
loop_
_entity.id
_entity.type
_entity.pdbx_description
1 polymer ?
#
loop_
_entity_poly.entity_id
_entity_poly.type
_entity_poly.pdbx_seq_one_letter_code
_entity_poly.pdbx_strand_id
1 'polypeptide(L)' 'MSSRAGPSESQGPPLQRRITRTQTAGNLGEAIFDSEVVPSSLVEIAPILRVANEVEKTHPRVAYL' A
#
# COMPACT_ATOMS: atom_id res chain seq x y z
N MET A 1 -54.28 -4.47 -35.60
CA MET A 1 -54.36 -3.87 -34.25
C MET A 1 -53.17 -4.35 -33.43
N SER A 2 -52.64 -3.45 -32.61
CA SER A 2 -51.34 -3.41 -31.92
C SER A 2 -50.90 -4.61 -31.08
N SER A 3 -49.57 -4.79 -31.08
CA SER A 3 -48.67 -5.05 -29.92
C SER A 3 -48.73 -6.47 -29.30
N ARG A 4 -47.67 -7.06 -28.73
CA ARG A 4 -46.56 -6.48 -27.95
C ARG A 4 -45.52 -7.58 -27.63
N ALA A 5 -44.24 -7.18 -27.55
CA ALA A 5 -43.12 -7.77 -26.79
C ALA A 5 -42.68 -9.20 -27.16
N GLY A 6 -41.40 -9.51 -27.39
CA GLY A 6 -40.14 -8.93 -26.91
C GLY A 6 -39.24 -10.12 -26.52
N PRO A 7 -37.95 -10.15 -26.88
CA PRO A 7 -37.12 -11.35 -26.79
C PRO A 7 -36.71 -11.68 -25.36
N SER A 8 -36.47 -12.97 -25.14
CA SER A 8 -35.90 -13.59 -23.95
C SER A 8 -34.63 -12.88 -23.47
N GLU A 9 -34.65 -12.32 -22.26
CA GLU A 9 -33.41 -12.09 -21.51
C GLU A 9 -33.61 -12.55 -20.07
N SER A 10 -32.98 -13.69 -19.79
CA SER A 10 -32.71 -14.21 -18.46
C SER A 10 -32.08 -13.11 -17.61
N GLN A 11 -32.79 -12.69 -16.57
CA GLN A 11 -32.24 -11.86 -15.50
C GLN A 11 -31.10 -12.61 -14.81
N GLY A 12 -29.88 -12.45 -15.32
CA GLY A 12 -28.66 -12.67 -14.55
C GLY A 12 -28.57 -11.60 -13.46
N PRO A 13 -28.10 -11.94 -12.24
CA PRO A 13 -27.96 -10.96 -11.16
C PRO A 13 -27.03 -9.83 -11.60
N PRO A 14 -27.25 -8.59 -11.11
CA PRO A 14 -26.46 -7.44 -11.54
C PRO A 14 -24.99 -7.73 -11.28
N LEU A 15 -24.16 -7.55 -12.31
CA LEU A 15 -22.70 -7.61 -12.23
C LEU A 15 -22.24 -6.56 -11.21
N GLN A 16 -22.15 -6.96 -9.95
CA GLN A 16 -21.50 -6.21 -8.90
C GLN A 16 -20.07 -6.00 -9.37
N ARG A 17 -19.76 -4.78 -9.82
CA ARG A 17 -18.40 -4.34 -10.12
C ARG A 17 -17.59 -4.45 -8.83
N ARG A 18 -17.04 -5.64 -8.60
CA ARG A 18 -16.22 -5.94 -7.44
C ARG A 18 -14.94 -5.13 -7.60
N ILE A 19 -14.85 -4.02 -6.87
CA ILE A 19 -13.61 -3.26 -6.75
C ILE A 19 -12.60 -4.20 -6.11
N THR A 20 -11.69 -4.73 -6.92
CA THR A 20 -10.53 -5.50 -6.43
C THR A 20 -9.59 -4.52 -5.78
N ARG A 21 -9.47 -4.59 -4.45
CA ARG A 21 -8.50 -3.83 -3.66
C ARG A 21 -7.10 -4.20 -4.16
N THR A 22 -6.39 -3.25 -4.75
CA THR A 22 -4.97 -3.41 -5.11
C THR A 22 -4.18 -3.72 -3.84
N GLN A 23 -3.52 -4.87 -3.82
CA GLN A 23 -2.58 -5.22 -2.76
C GLN A 23 -1.33 -4.36 -2.97
N THR A 24 -1.15 -3.34 -2.13
CA THR A 24 0.13 -2.65 -2.01
C THR A 24 1.10 -3.64 -1.40
N ALA A 25 2.10 -4.04 -2.16
CA ALA A 25 3.21 -4.86 -1.69
C ALA A 25 3.87 -4.17 -0.48
N GLY A 26 3.87 -4.84 0.67
CA GLY A 26 4.54 -4.33 1.88
C GLY A 26 3.93 -4.90 3.13
N ASN A 27 4.25 -6.16 3.40
CA ASN A 27 3.90 -6.87 4.62
C ASN A 27 4.34 -6.03 5.84
N LEU A 28 3.37 -5.56 6.64
CA LEU A 28 3.57 -4.83 7.90
C LEU A 28 4.16 -5.77 8.95
N GLY A 29 5.46 -6.03 8.86
CA GLY A 29 6.22 -6.79 9.86
C GLY A 29 7.60 -6.17 9.96
N GLU A 30 8.02 -5.83 11.17
CA GLU A 30 9.22 -5.07 11.57
C GLU A 30 10.52 -5.36 10.79
N ALA A 31 10.65 -6.51 10.13
CA ALA A 31 11.87 -6.96 9.44
C ALA A 31 12.23 -6.21 8.14
N ILE A 32 11.34 -5.38 7.57
CA ILE A 32 11.69 -4.62 6.34
C ILE A 32 12.52 -3.38 6.67
N PHE A 33 12.45 -2.85 7.89
CA PHE A 33 13.21 -1.67 8.29
C PHE A 33 14.69 -1.96 8.61
N ASP A 34 15.05 -3.24 8.81
CA ASP A 34 16.44 -3.68 8.98
C ASP A 34 17.14 -4.02 7.64
N SER A 35 16.42 -3.95 6.51
CA SER A 35 17.07 -4.10 5.20
C SER A 35 17.87 -2.83 4.87
N GLU A 36 19.18 -2.98 4.68
CA GLU A 36 20.12 -1.92 4.20
C GLU A 36 19.72 -1.27 2.86
N VAL A 37 18.59 -1.70 2.27
CA VAL A 37 17.99 -1.20 1.05
C VAL A 37 17.16 0.04 1.35
N VAL A 38 17.76 1.21 1.12
CA VAL A 38 17.07 2.50 1.21
C VAL A 38 16.33 2.79 -0.11
N PRO A 39 15.02 3.11 -0.08
CA PRO A 39 14.27 3.54 -1.27
C PRO A 39 14.92 4.75 -1.97
N SER A 40 14.82 4.83 -3.29
CA SER A 40 15.47 5.88 -4.09
C SER A 40 15.12 7.31 -3.65
N SER A 41 13.89 7.54 -3.19
CA SER A 41 13.43 8.84 -2.68
C SER A 41 14.10 9.27 -1.37
N LEU A 42 14.74 8.36 -0.64
CA LEU A 42 15.37 8.61 0.66
C LEU A 42 16.90 8.51 0.61
N VAL A 43 17.48 8.27 -0.57
CA VAL A 43 18.94 8.10 -0.73
C VAL A 43 19.71 9.33 -0.25
N GLU A 44 19.20 10.53 -0.54
CA GLU A 44 19.82 11.79 -0.14
C GLU A 44 19.95 11.95 1.38
N ILE A 45 18.99 11.40 2.14
CA ILE A 45 18.96 11.49 3.60
C ILE A 45 19.38 10.19 4.31
N ALA A 46 19.79 9.16 3.57
CA ALA A 46 20.19 7.88 4.13
C ALA A 46 21.27 7.97 5.22
N PRO A 47 22.31 8.84 5.11
CA PRO A 47 23.29 9.00 6.18
C PRO A 47 22.67 9.49 7.50
N ILE A 48 21.68 10.38 7.43
CA ILE A 48 21.00 10.94 8.61
C ILE A 48 20.20 9.84 9.29
N LEU A 49 19.44 9.05 8.53
CA LEU A 49 18.64 7.94 9.06
C LEU A 49 19.51 6.86 9.72
N ARG A 50 20.69 6.57 9.17
CA ARG A 50 21.65 5.63 9.80
C ARG A 50 22.13 6.14 11.15
N VAL A 51 22.55 7.40 11.22
CA VAL A 51 22.99 8.01 12.49
C VAL A 51 21.86 8.04 13.51
N ALA A 52 20.62 8.34 13.11
CA ALA A 52 19.46 8.31 13.99
C ALA A 52 19.29 6.95 14.68
N ASN A 53 19.39 5.85 13.92
CA ASN A 53 19.34 4.49 14.45
C ASN A 53 20.52 4.17 15.39
N GLU A 54 21.73 4.64 15.07
CA GLU A 54 22.91 4.44 15.91
C GLU A 54 22.76 5.10 17.30
N VAL A 55 22.19 6.31 17.34
CA VAL A 55 22.10 7.10 18.58
C VAL A 55 20.81 6.88 19.36
N GLU A 56 19.78 6.25 18.79
CA GLU A 56 18.44 6.08 19.40
C GLU A 56 18.48 5.60 20.85
N LYS A 57 19.32 4.59 21.13
CA LYS A 57 19.43 3.97 22.46
C LYS A 57 19.94 4.91 23.55
N THR A 58 20.73 5.91 23.17
CA THR A 58 21.41 6.84 24.10
C THR A 58 20.82 8.24 24.07
N HIS A 59 20.31 8.67 22.91
CA HIS A 59 19.78 10.01 22.66
C HIS A 59 18.48 9.94 21.85
N PRO A 60 17.39 9.38 22.40
CA PRO A 60 16.15 9.14 21.64
C PRO A 60 15.51 10.44 21.11
N ARG A 61 15.71 11.56 21.82
CA ARG A 61 15.23 12.88 21.36
C ARG A 61 15.98 13.40 20.15
N VAL A 62 17.27 13.11 20.04
CA VAL A 62 18.09 13.52 18.89
C VAL A 62 17.79 12.63 17.70
N ALA A 63 17.56 11.33 17.91
CA ALA A 63 17.16 10.41 16.84
C ALA A 63 15.81 10.78 16.19
N TYR A 64 14.91 11.43 16.94
CA TYR A 64 13.57 11.78 16.47
C TYR A 64 13.47 13.10 15.69
N LEU A 65 14.37 14.06 15.95
CA LEU A 65 14.34 15.41 15.39
C LEU A 65 15.15 15.51 14.10
#